data_AF-A0A916GNE2-F1
#
_entry.id   AF-A0A916GNE2-F1
#
_cell.length_a   1.000
_cell.length_b   1.000
_cell.length_c   1.000
_cell.angle_alpha   90.00
_cell.angle_beta   90.00
_cell.angle_gamma   90.00
#
_symmetry.space_group_name_H-M   'P 1'
#
loop_
_entity.id
_entity.type
_entity.pdbx_description
1 polymer ?
#
loop_
_entity_poly.entity_id
_entity_poly.type
_entity_poly.pdbx_seq_one_letter_code
_entity_poly.pdbx_strand_id
1 'polypeptide(L)'
;MSPAALLWIITGCLMLQPLSTDLYLASLPHLGDYFSASPAAVQQTLSMFVIGFGTAQLVSGPLSDRYGRRPVLIGGLGIYIAASGACGLATSLPVLVAARFVQAAGCCTAVVVARAVIRDAYDPTEGARMIAKASTLLSFAPLLGPIAGGYLQVAYGWRTAFAVLALFCVLLTLGTLRWFRETNVNPNPDAVRIDGLLHSYLKIVGTMGFWAYALPGALSYASIFVFISGSSFVLIQVRGVPTEYYGYCFAFGVSGYLLGTILCRRMLGRIGMERALEVGTALSLAAGLLFFGSTASGWTYWLMVPIGQFLT
;
A
#
# COMPACT_ATOMS: atom_id res chain seq x y z
N MET A 1 7.87 22.95 15.44
CA MET A 1 7.53 22.61 14.04
C MET A 1 6.08 23.02 13.82
N SER A 2 5.71 23.57 12.67
CA SER A 2 4.30 23.95 12.46
C SER A 2 3.44 22.68 12.31
N PRO A 3 2.23 22.62 12.91
CA PRO A 3 1.34 21.47 12.77
C PRO A 3 1.01 21.13 11.31
N ALA A 4 0.93 22.14 10.45
CA ALA A 4 0.69 21.98 9.02
C ALA A 4 1.86 21.27 8.29
N ALA A 5 3.11 21.62 8.63
CA ALA A 5 4.28 20.95 8.03
C ALA A 5 4.37 19.48 8.46
N LEU A 6 4.08 19.20 9.73
CA LEU A 6 4.05 17.82 10.23
C LEU A 6 2.94 17.03 9.54
N LEU A 7 1.73 17.56 9.42
CA LEU A 7 0.64 16.91 8.70
C LEU A 7 1.05 16.57 7.26
N TRP A 8 1.66 17.52 6.54
CA TRP A 8 2.14 17.31 5.17
C TRP A 8 3.18 16.17 5.07
N ILE A 9 4.16 16.15 5.96
CA ILE A 9 5.20 15.10 5.97
C ILE A 9 4.59 13.74 6.29
N ILE A 10 3.74 13.67 7.31
CA ILE A 10 3.07 12.44 7.71
C ILE A 10 2.19 11.92 6.59
N THR A 11 1.33 12.77 6.02
CA THR A 11 0.49 12.38 4.89
C THR A 11 1.34 11.93 3.71
N GLY A 12 2.42 12.66 3.37
CA GLY A 12 3.31 12.27 2.29
C GLY A 12 3.94 10.90 2.50
N CYS A 13 4.43 10.61 3.71
CA CYS A 13 4.98 9.30 4.06
C CYS A 13 3.93 8.19 3.94
N LEU A 14 2.71 8.44 4.42
CA LEU A 14 1.61 7.49 4.36
C LEU A 14 1.13 7.27 2.91
N MET A 15 1.21 8.28 2.04
CA MET A 15 0.85 8.20 0.62
C MET A 15 1.86 7.43 -0.23
N LEU A 16 3.11 7.25 0.21
CA LEU A 16 4.12 6.50 -0.56
C LEU A 16 3.63 5.10 -0.89
N GLN A 17 2.97 4.41 0.04
CA GLN A 17 2.51 3.04 -0.18
C GLN A 17 1.46 2.93 -1.31
N PRO A 18 0.29 3.59 -1.24
CA PRO A 18 -0.70 3.52 -2.30
C PRO A 18 -0.20 4.10 -3.62
N LEU A 19 0.57 5.20 -3.62
CA LEU A 19 1.12 5.73 -4.86
C LEU A 19 2.09 4.74 -5.55
N SER A 20 2.87 3.99 -4.76
CA SER A 20 3.81 2.99 -5.27
C SER A 20 3.16 1.77 -5.92
N THR A 21 1.89 1.52 -5.61
CA THR A 21 1.09 0.47 -6.25
C THR A 21 0.31 1.06 -7.41
N ASP A 22 -0.41 2.14 -7.17
CA ASP A 22 -1.53 2.58 -8.01
C ASP A 22 -1.08 3.28 -9.29
N LEU A 23 -0.01 4.09 -9.24
CA LEU A 23 0.55 4.76 -10.44
C LEU A 23 1.13 3.78 -11.45
N TYR A 24 1.41 2.55 -11.03
CA TYR A 24 2.13 1.53 -11.78
C TYR A 24 1.20 0.44 -12.37
N LEU A 25 -0.05 0.33 -11.89
CA LEU A 25 -0.95 -0.78 -12.25
C LEU A 25 -1.26 -0.85 -13.75
N ALA A 26 -1.52 0.28 -14.40
CA ALA A 26 -1.82 0.36 -15.83
C ALA A 26 -0.62 -0.05 -16.71
N SER A 27 0.59 0.01 -16.16
CA SER A 27 1.83 -0.38 -16.84
C SER A 27 2.09 -1.89 -16.83
N LEU A 28 1.44 -2.67 -15.96
CA LEU A 28 1.73 -4.11 -15.80
C LEU A 28 1.62 -4.91 -17.10
N PRO A 29 0.56 -4.77 -17.93
CA PRO A 29 0.49 -5.45 -19.22
C PRO A 29 1.67 -5.14 -20.14
N HIS A 30 2.01 -3.85 -20.25
CA HIS A 30 3.08 -3.36 -21.12
C HIS A 30 4.47 -3.81 -20.67
N LEU A 31 4.65 -4.07 -19.37
CA LEU A 31 5.88 -4.67 -18.85
C LEU A 31 6.02 -6.13 -19.29
N GLY A 32 4.91 -6.86 -19.39
CA GLY A 32 4.87 -8.20 -19.96
C GLY A 32 5.37 -8.19 -21.40
N ASP A 33 4.87 -7.25 -22.20
CA ASP A 33 5.30 -7.08 -23.59
C ASP A 33 6.78 -6.66 -23.68
N TYR A 34 7.18 -5.65 -22.89
CA TYR A 34 8.54 -5.10 -22.92
C TYR A 34 9.61 -6.11 -22.50
N PHE A 35 9.36 -6.88 -21.43
CA PHE A 35 10.29 -7.89 -20.94
C PHE A 35 10.06 -9.27 -21.54
N SER A 36 9.09 -9.43 -22.45
CA SER A 36 8.66 -10.74 -22.98
C SER A 36 8.38 -11.75 -21.85
N ALA A 37 7.63 -11.31 -20.85
CA ALA A 37 7.40 -12.04 -19.61
C ALA A 37 5.92 -12.35 -19.40
N SER A 38 5.63 -13.48 -18.73
CA SER A 38 4.26 -13.86 -18.39
C SER A 38 3.62 -12.87 -17.39
N PRO A 39 2.28 -12.75 -17.36
CA PRO A 39 1.60 -11.93 -16.36
C PRO A 39 2.00 -12.27 -14.92
N ALA A 40 2.13 -13.57 -14.61
CA ALA A 40 2.55 -14.04 -13.31
C ALA A 40 3.97 -13.58 -12.94
N ALA A 41 4.89 -13.54 -13.91
CA ALA A 41 6.25 -13.03 -13.69
C ALA A 41 6.24 -11.52 -13.42
N VAL A 42 5.45 -10.74 -14.15
CA VAL A 42 5.34 -9.29 -13.94
C VAL A 42 4.67 -8.98 -12.60
N GLN A 43 3.65 -9.75 -12.19
CA GLN A 43 3.00 -9.61 -10.89
C GLN A 43 3.95 -9.79 -9.70
N GLN A 44 5.08 -10.48 -9.87
CA GLN A 44 6.12 -10.56 -8.83
C GLN A 44 6.65 -9.18 -8.41
N THR A 45 6.59 -8.17 -9.28
CA THR A 45 6.98 -6.78 -8.94
C THR A 45 6.09 -6.16 -7.85
N LEU A 46 4.83 -6.59 -7.77
CA LEU A 46 3.88 -6.21 -6.72
C LEU A 46 4.00 -7.12 -5.50
N SER A 47 4.09 -8.43 -5.71
CA SER A 47 4.26 -9.40 -4.61
C SER A 47 5.52 -9.13 -3.81
N MET A 48 6.66 -8.92 -4.47
CA MET A 48 7.93 -8.61 -3.80
C MET A 48 7.93 -7.24 -3.14
N PHE A 49 7.13 -6.30 -3.63
CA PHE A 49 6.91 -5.04 -2.91
C PHE A 49 6.16 -5.28 -1.59
N VAL A 50 5.08 -6.08 -1.59
CA VAL A 50 4.35 -6.41 -0.35
C VAL A 50 5.21 -7.21 0.63
N ILE A 51 5.97 -8.21 0.14
CA ILE A 51 6.89 -8.99 0.96
C ILE A 51 7.99 -8.09 1.53
N GLY A 52 8.59 -7.21 0.72
CA GLY A 52 9.59 -6.24 1.18
C GLY A 52 9.02 -5.28 2.22
N PHE A 53 7.79 -4.81 2.03
CA PHE A 53 7.11 -3.95 2.99
C PHE A 53 6.86 -4.68 4.32
N GLY A 54 6.32 -5.90 4.29
CA GLY A 54 6.03 -6.69 5.49
C GLY A 54 7.29 -7.08 6.26
N THR A 55 8.34 -7.53 5.57
CA THR A 55 9.62 -7.89 6.20
C THR A 55 10.32 -6.67 6.79
N ALA A 56 10.30 -5.52 6.11
CA ALA A 56 10.89 -4.29 6.62
C ALA A 56 10.17 -3.73 7.86
N GLN A 57 8.90 -4.07 8.11
CA GLN A 57 8.19 -3.64 9.33
C GLN A 57 8.84 -4.17 10.60
N LEU A 58 9.39 -5.39 10.55
CA LEU A 58 10.06 -6.03 11.69
C LEU A 58 11.33 -5.28 12.12
N VAL A 59 11.94 -4.51 11.23
CA VAL A 59 13.22 -3.85 11.49
C VAL A 59 13.06 -2.33 11.62
N SER A 60 12.15 -1.74 10.84
CA SER A 60 12.00 -0.28 10.74
C SER A 60 11.60 0.38 12.06
N GLY A 61 10.69 -0.23 12.83
CA GLY A 61 10.27 0.28 14.14
C GLY A 61 11.43 0.30 15.15
N PRO A 62 12.05 -0.86 15.43
CA PRO A 62 13.24 -0.97 16.28
C PRO A 62 14.38 -0.02 15.92
N LEU A 63 14.70 0.10 14.62
CA LEU A 63 15.71 1.05 14.16
C LEU A 63 15.36 2.49 14.55
N SER A 64 14.09 2.88 14.35
CA SER A 64 13.58 4.21 14.68
C SER A 64 13.59 4.50 16.18
N ASP A 65 13.27 3.51 17.01
CA ASP A 65 13.31 3.62 18.46
C ASP A 65 14.74 3.77 19.00
N ARG A 66 15.73 3.15 18.35
CA ARG A 66 17.15 3.26 18.75
C ARG A 66 17.85 4.49 18.21
N TYR A 67 17.75 4.74 16.90
CA TYR A 67 18.53 5.77 16.22
C TYR A 67 17.81 7.12 16.12
N GLY A 68 16.51 7.17 16.46
CA GLY A 68 15.67 8.35 16.34
C GLY A 68 14.78 8.33 15.10
N ARG A 69 13.69 9.10 15.14
CA ARG A 69 12.71 9.19 14.03
C ARG A 69 13.32 9.87 12.82
N ARG A 70 14.03 10.98 13.01
CA ARG A 70 14.54 11.81 11.92
C ARG A 70 15.59 11.10 11.06
N PRO A 71 16.68 10.55 11.61
CA PRO A 71 17.70 9.90 10.78
C PRO A 71 17.17 8.65 10.09
N VAL A 72 16.32 7.87 10.76
CA VAL A 72 15.74 6.65 10.18
C VAL A 72 14.73 6.99 9.07
N LEU A 73 13.91 8.02 9.25
CA LEU A 73 13.01 8.51 8.19
C LEU A 73 13.82 8.95 6.96
N ILE A 74 14.84 9.79 7.14
CA ILE A 74 15.69 10.27 6.03
C ILE A 74 16.39 9.10 5.33
N GLY A 75 16.91 8.13 6.08
CA GLY A 75 17.51 6.92 5.52
C GLY A 75 16.50 6.10 4.70
N GLY A 76 15.30 5.90 5.23
CA GLY A 76 14.21 5.20 4.52
C GLY A 76 13.78 5.91 3.23
N LEU A 77 13.64 7.23 3.27
CA LEU A 77 13.33 8.03 2.08
C LEU A 77 14.48 7.96 1.05
N GLY A 78 15.73 7.99 1.49
CA GLY A 78 16.90 7.81 0.63
C GLY A 78 16.92 6.45 -0.06
N ILE A 79 16.65 5.36 0.67
CA ILE A 79 16.49 4.02 0.10
C ILE A 79 15.38 4.00 -0.94
N TYR A 80 14.24 4.62 -0.64
CA TYR A 80 13.11 4.68 -1.55
C TYR A 80 13.47 5.43 -2.85
N ILE A 81 14.16 6.58 -2.77
CA ILE A 81 14.58 7.36 -3.95
C ILE A 81 15.54 6.54 -4.81
N ALA A 82 16.59 5.97 -4.21
CA ALA A 82 17.57 5.17 -4.93
C ALA A 82 16.94 3.94 -5.60
N ALA A 83 16.07 3.22 -4.89
CA ALA A 83 15.37 2.07 -5.42
C ALA A 83 14.34 2.46 -6.51
N SER A 84 13.66 3.61 -6.38
CA SER A 84 12.78 4.14 -7.44
C SER A 84 13.57 4.46 -8.71
N GLY A 85 14.78 5.03 -8.58
CA GLY A 85 15.71 5.22 -9.69
C GLY A 85 16.12 3.89 -10.33
N ALA A 86 16.48 2.89 -9.51
CA ALA A 86 16.82 1.55 -9.99
C ALA A 86 15.64 0.87 -10.73
N CYS A 87 14.40 1.05 -10.25
CA CYS A 87 13.20 0.58 -10.95
C CYS A 87 13.07 1.25 -12.33
N GLY A 88 13.19 2.58 -12.41
CA GLY A 88 13.08 3.32 -13.68
C GLY A 88 14.20 2.99 -14.68
N LEU A 89 15.38 2.63 -14.19
CA LEU A 89 16.54 2.24 -15.01
C LEU A 89 16.61 0.73 -15.27
N ALA A 90 15.67 -0.06 -14.77
CA ALA A 90 15.73 -1.51 -14.91
C ALA A 90 15.69 -1.93 -16.39
N THR A 91 16.65 -2.78 -16.76
CA THR A 91 16.80 -3.37 -18.10
C THR A 91 16.35 -4.81 -18.16
N SER A 92 16.01 -5.43 -17.02
CA SER A 92 15.44 -6.77 -16.94
C SER A 92 14.40 -6.87 -15.82
N LEU A 93 13.45 -7.79 -15.98
CA LEU A 93 12.39 -8.00 -15.00
C LEU A 93 12.93 -8.43 -13.61
N PRO A 94 13.93 -9.33 -13.47
CA PRO A 94 14.48 -9.66 -12.15
C PRO A 94 15.09 -8.46 -11.43
N VAL A 95 15.75 -7.56 -12.15
CA VAL A 95 16.29 -6.31 -11.58
C VAL A 95 15.15 -5.41 -11.09
N LEU A 96 14.09 -5.27 -11.88
CA LEU A 96 12.89 -4.52 -11.46
C LEU A 96 12.26 -5.13 -10.21
N VAL A 97 12.10 -6.45 -10.15
CA VAL A 97 11.55 -7.16 -8.98
C VAL A 97 12.40 -6.96 -7.73
N ALA A 98 13.73 -7.07 -7.85
CA ALA A 98 14.64 -6.83 -6.74
C ALA A 98 14.61 -5.36 -6.28
N ALA A 99 14.62 -4.41 -7.21
CA ALA A 99 14.51 -2.99 -6.91
C ALA A 99 13.17 -2.66 -6.22
N ARG A 100 12.07 -3.31 -6.61
CA ARG A 100 10.76 -3.19 -5.95
C ARG A 100 10.77 -3.66 -4.51
N PHE A 101 11.46 -4.76 -4.21
CA PHE A 101 11.64 -5.21 -2.82
C PHE A 101 12.38 -4.16 -1.98
N VAL A 102 13.47 -3.60 -2.50
CA VAL A 102 14.25 -2.56 -1.79
C VAL A 102 13.45 -1.25 -1.66
N GLN A 103 12.70 -0.87 -2.69
CA GLN A 103 11.81 0.29 -2.68
C GLN A 103 10.75 0.15 -1.58
N ALA A 104 10.22 -1.06 -1.40
CA ALA A 104 9.26 -1.35 -0.35
C ALA A 104 9.84 -1.19 1.06
N ALA A 105 11.12 -1.54 1.26
CA ALA A 105 11.78 -1.33 2.54
C ALA A 105 11.84 0.16 2.92
N GLY A 106 12.26 1.02 1.99
CA GLY A 106 12.25 2.48 2.18
C GLY A 106 10.84 3.04 2.42
N CYS A 107 9.86 2.55 1.66
CA CYS A 107 8.45 2.91 1.82
C CYS A 107 7.92 2.53 3.22
N CYS A 108 8.19 1.30 3.65
CA CYS A 108 7.81 0.79 4.96
C CYS A 108 8.42 1.64 6.07
N THR A 109 9.72 1.92 6.00
CA THR A 109 10.40 2.76 6.98
C THR A 109 9.71 4.12 7.11
N ALA A 110 9.40 4.79 5.99
CA ALA A 110 8.69 6.06 6.03
C ALA A 110 7.29 5.95 6.69
N VAL A 111 6.50 4.94 6.34
CA VAL A 111 5.16 4.71 6.89
C VAL A 111 5.20 4.38 8.39
N VAL A 112 6.08 3.48 8.81
CA VAL A 112 6.22 3.06 10.21
C VAL A 112 6.71 4.22 11.07
N VAL A 113 7.73 4.95 10.61
CA VAL A 113 8.25 6.11 11.34
C VAL A 113 7.19 7.21 11.43
N ALA A 114 6.43 7.48 10.36
CA ALA A 114 5.35 8.46 10.42
C ALA A 114 4.31 8.12 11.51
N ARG A 115 3.91 6.85 11.63
CA ARG A 115 3.00 6.42 12.72
C ARG A 115 3.62 6.57 14.10
N ALA A 116 4.90 6.24 14.25
CA ALA A 116 5.63 6.43 15.50
C ALA A 116 5.75 7.91 15.90
N VAL A 117 6.01 8.80 14.93
CA VAL A 117 6.06 10.25 15.14
C VAL A 117 4.73 10.79 15.64
N ILE A 118 3.60 10.33 15.11
CA ILE A 118 2.28 10.75 15.60
C ILE A 118 2.09 10.32 17.06
N ARG A 119 2.47 9.08 17.40
CA ARG A 119 2.40 8.55 18.77
C ARG A 119 3.28 9.35 19.74
N ASP A 120 4.46 9.77 19.30
CA ASP A 120 5.42 10.48 20.14
C ASP A 120 5.07 11.98 20.28
N ALA A 121 4.44 12.60 19.27
CA ALA A 121 4.21 14.04 19.21
C ALA A 121 2.82 14.49 19.69
N TYR A 122 1.86 13.58 19.84
CA TYR A 122 0.47 13.92 20.16
C TYR A 122 -0.10 13.00 21.25
N ASP A 123 -0.99 13.56 22.06
CA ASP A 123 -1.85 12.77 22.92
C ASP A 123 -2.75 11.82 22.09
N PRO A 124 -3.21 10.67 22.63
CA PRO A 124 -3.92 9.65 21.87
C PRO A 124 -5.13 10.18 21.07
N THR A 125 -5.89 11.11 21.62
CA THR A 125 -7.07 11.71 20.99
C THR A 125 -6.68 12.64 19.83
N GLU A 126 -5.62 13.42 19.99
CA GLU A 126 -5.09 14.31 18.96
C GLU A 126 -4.39 13.52 17.85
N GLY A 127 -3.63 12.49 18.22
CA GLY A 127 -2.99 11.57 17.28
C GLY A 127 -4.02 10.86 16.40
N ALA A 128 -5.13 10.39 16.98
CA ALA A 128 -6.24 9.83 16.21
C ALA A 128 -6.84 10.84 15.22
N ARG A 129 -6.99 12.12 15.59
CA ARG A 129 -7.45 13.19 14.69
C ARG A 129 -6.44 13.45 13.56
N MET A 130 -5.14 13.40 13.86
CA MET A 130 -4.08 13.57 12.85
C MET A 130 -4.08 12.42 11.83
N ILE A 131 -4.20 11.17 12.30
CA ILE A 131 -4.36 10.00 11.44
C ILE A 131 -5.63 10.13 10.60
N ALA A 132 -6.75 10.56 11.18
CA ALA A 132 -8.00 10.75 10.44
C ALA A 132 -7.85 11.78 9.31
N LYS A 133 -7.22 12.94 9.58
CA LYS A 133 -6.93 13.97 8.57
C LYS A 133 -6.03 13.43 7.46
N ALA A 134 -4.97 12.71 7.82
CA ALA A 134 -4.10 12.10 6.82
C ALA A 134 -4.83 11.04 6.00
N SER A 135 -5.65 10.20 6.62
CA SER A 135 -6.46 9.17 5.97
C SER A 135 -7.47 9.75 4.98
N THR A 136 -8.06 10.92 5.26
CA THR A 136 -8.91 11.63 4.29
C THR A 136 -8.14 11.95 3.03
N LEU A 137 -6.90 12.46 3.14
CA LEU A 137 -6.05 12.72 1.97
C LEU A 137 -5.65 11.43 1.25
N LEU A 138 -5.34 10.36 2.01
CA LEU A 138 -5.03 9.05 1.44
C LEU A 138 -6.19 8.45 0.63
N SER A 139 -7.44 8.73 1.00
CA SER A 139 -8.61 8.17 0.29
C SER A 139 -8.70 8.59 -1.18
N PHE A 140 -8.04 9.69 -1.55
CA PHE A 140 -7.93 10.13 -2.94
C PHE A 140 -6.87 9.37 -3.74
N ALA A 141 -5.88 8.75 -3.09
CA ALA A 141 -4.81 8.03 -3.77
C ALA A 141 -5.32 6.88 -4.66
N PRO A 142 -6.16 5.94 -4.19
CA PRO A 142 -6.67 4.86 -5.04
C PRO A 142 -7.66 5.31 -6.11
N LEU A 143 -8.21 6.53 -6.00
CA LEU A 143 -9.06 7.13 -7.03
C LEU A 143 -8.22 7.78 -8.14
N LEU A 144 -7.22 8.58 -7.75
CA LEU A 144 -6.44 9.40 -8.69
C LEU A 144 -5.20 8.68 -9.21
N GLY A 145 -4.60 7.80 -8.40
CA GLY A 145 -3.37 7.07 -8.72
C GLY A 145 -3.48 6.24 -9.99
N PRO A 146 -4.49 5.36 -10.13
CA PRO A 146 -4.66 4.54 -11.33
C PRO A 146 -5.00 5.37 -12.59
N ILE A 147 -5.73 6.48 -12.42
CA ILE A 147 -6.04 7.42 -13.51
C ILE A 147 -4.76 8.09 -13.99
N ALA A 148 -4.02 8.72 -13.07
CA ALA A 148 -2.74 9.35 -13.40
C ALA A 148 -1.74 8.33 -13.97
N GLY A 149 -1.69 7.12 -13.42
CA GLY A 149 -0.84 6.03 -13.92
C GLY A 149 -1.17 5.61 -15.35
N GLY A 150 -2.47 5.52 -15.70
CA GLY A 150 -2.91 5.24 -17.07
C GLY A 150 -2.44 6.29 -18.07
N TYR A 151 -2.65 7.57 -17.77
CA TYR A 151 -2.20 8.65 -18.65
C TYR A 151 -0.67 8.76 -18.73
N LEU A 152 0.04 8.59 -17.62
CA LEU A 152 1.51 8.57 -17.60
C LEU A 152 2.05 7.43 -18.46
N GLN A 153 1.44 6.24 -18.36
CA GLN A 153 1.81 5.08 -19.15
C GLN A 153 1.65 5.35 -20.65
N VAL A 154 0.52 5.92 -21.07
CA VAL A 154 0.26 6.19 -22.50
C VAL A 154 1.18 7.29 -23.04
N ALA A 155 1.41 8.36 -22.27
CA ALA A 155 2.18 9.51 -22.74
C ALA A 155 3.70 9.27 -22.73
N TYR A 156 4.22 8.58 -21.72
CA TYR A 156 5.66 8.51 -21.47
C TYR A 156 6.17 7.12 -21.06
N GLY A 157 5.29 6.12 -20.95
CA GLY A 157 5.64 4.75 -20.60
C GLY A 157 5.91 4.51 -19.11
N TRP A 158 6.14 3.24 -18.78
CA TRP A 158 6.10 2.72 -17.40
C TRP A 158 7.17 3.29 -16.48
N ARG A 159 8.31 3.72 -17.04
CA ARG A 159 9.43 4.30 -16.28
C ARG A 159 9.03 5.59 -15.58
N THR A 160 8.05 6.32 -16.11
CA THR A 160 7.63 7.60 -15.55
C THR A 160 6.92 7.47 -14.21
N ALA A 161 6.19 6.37 -13.97
CA ALA A 161 5.62 6.11 -12.65
C ALA A 161 6.72 6.13 -11.56
N PHE A 162 7.86 5.46 -11.82
CA PHE A 162 8.98 5.44 -10.89
C PHE A 162 9.70 6.79 -10.78
N ALA A 163 9.80 7.56 -11.87
CA ALA A 163 10.36 8.90 -11.85
C ALA A 163 9.50 9.87 -11.01
N VAL A 164 8.17 9.82 -11.15
CA VAL A 164 7.23 10.61 -10.36
C VAL A 164 7.31 10.26 -8.88
N LEU A 165 7.38 8.96 -8.56
CA LEU A 165 7.57 8.49 -7.17
C LEU A 165 8.90 8.95 -6.57
N ALA A 166 9.99 8.87 -7.34
CA ALA A 166 11.30 9.36 -6.91
C ALA A 166 11.25 10.87 -6.64
N LEU A 167 10.68 11.66 -7.56
CA LEU A 167 10.53 13.10 -7.41
C LEU A 167 9.68 13.46 -6.19
N PHE A 168 8.53 12.80 -6.00
CA PHE A 168 7.68 12.99 -4.83
C PHE A 168 8.44 12.71 -3.53
N CYS A 169 9.21 11.62 -3.49
CA CYS A 169 10.03 11.28 -2.32
C CYS A 169 11.20 12.25 -2.10
N VAL A 170 11.81 12.80 -3.16
CA VAL A 170 12.81 13.87 -3.06
C VAL A 170 12.20 15.11 -2.42
N LEU A 171 11.04 15.57 -2.90
CA LEU A 171 10.34 16.73 -2.30
C LEU A 171 9.98 16.48 -0.84
N LEU A 172 9.51 15.28 -0.51
CA LEU A 172 9.22 14.86 0.86
C LEU A 172 10.49 14.84 1.73
N THR A 173 11.62 14.39 1.18
CA THR A 173 12.92 14.39 1.86
C THR A 173 13.40 15.80 2.13
N LEU A 174 13.28 16.72 1.17
CA LEU A 174 13.63 18.13 1.34
C LEU A 174 12.77 18.79 2.42
N GLY A 175 11.46 18.55 2.40
CA GLY A 175 10.54 19.02 3.46
C GLY A 175 10.90 18.46 4.83
N THR A 176 11.26 17.17 4.89
CA THR A 176 11.72 16.50 6.11
C THR A 176 13.01 17.12 6.62
N LEU A 177 14.02 17.31 5.77
CA LEU A 177 15.30 17.92 6.15
C LEU A 177 15.10 19.34 6.71
N ARG A 178 14.20 20.12 6.10
CA ARG A 178 13.99 21.53 6.40
C ARG A 178 13.11 21.80 7.63
N TRP A 179 12.08 20.99 7.84
CA TRP A 179 11.05 21.25 8.86
C TRP A 179 10.96 20.19 9.94
N PHE A 180 11.32 18.93 9.64
CA PHE A 180 11.18 17.84 10.59
C PHE A 180 12.28 17.87 11.66
N ARG A 181 11.84 17.80 12.92
CA ARG A 181 12.71 17.69 14.09
C ARG A 181 12.51 16.34 14.75
N GLU A 182 13.53 15.90 15.48
CA GLU A 182 13.48 14.64 16.22
C GLU A 182 12.34 14.67 17.25
N THR A 183 11.56 13.59 17.30
CA THR A 183 10.44 13.43 18.25
C THR A 183 10.70 12.30 19.24
N ASN A 184 11.66 11.42 18.98
CA ASN A 184 12.06 10.41 19.95
C ASN A 184 12.94 11.06 21.03
N VAL A 185 12.32 11.44 22.15
CA VAL A 185 12.99 12.10 23.28
C VAL A 185 13.86 11.13 24.08
N ASN A 186 13.50 9.84 24.11
CA ASN A 186 14.18 8.81 24.90
C ASN A 186 14.54 7.62 24.00
N PRO A 187 15.62 7.70 23.20
CA PRO A 187 16.06 6.59 22.38
C PRO A 187 16.30 5.34 23.22
N ASN A 188 15.81 4.19 22.76
CA ASN A 188 15.99 2.91 23.44
C ASN A 188 17.20 2.18 22.84
N PRO A 189 18.35 2.08 23.55
CA PRO A 189 19.56 1.43 23.04
C PRO A 189 19.35 -0.06 22.76
N ASP A 190 18.46 -0.69 23.53
CA ASP A 190 18.14 -2.11 23.46
C ASP A 190 17.12 -2.43 22.36
N ALA A 191 16.53 -1.44 21.69
CA ALA A 191 15.44 -1.68 20.74
C ALA A 191 15.84 -2.61 19.58
N VAL A 192 17.10 -2.61 19.14
CA VAL A 192 17.60 -3.46 18.03
C VAL A 192 18.26 -4.76 18.50
N ARG A 193 18.20 -5.07 19.80
CA ARG A 193 18.75 -6.32 20.32
C ARG A 193 17.98 -7.51 19.76
N ILE A 194 18.68 -8.34 18.99
CA ILE A 194 18.08 -9.45 18.24
C ILE A 194 17.42 -10.47 19.18
N ASP A 195 18.04 -10.74 20.33
CA ASP A 195 17.50 -11.65 21.36
C ASP A 195 16.18 -11.13 21.93
N GLY A 196 16.12 -9.84 22.29
CA GLY A 196 14.89 -9.22 22.80
C GLY A 196 13.78 -9.14 21.74
N LEU A 197 14.13 -8.80 20.50
CA LEU A 197 13.18 -8.74 19.38
C LEU A 197 12.62 -10.12 19.06
N LEU A 198 13.48 -11.13 18.94
CA LEU A 198 13.06 -12.50 18.62
C LEU A 198 12.17 -13.06 19.74
N HIS A 199 12.53 -12.86 21.00
CA HIS A 199 11.69 -13.25 22.13
C HIS A 199 10.31 -12.58 22.08
N SER A 200 10.26 -11.27 21.80
CA SER A 200 9.01 -10.53 21.69
C SER A 200 8.14 -11.04 20.54
N TYR A 201 8.74 -11.28 19.36
CA TYR A 201 8.02 -11.80 18.21
C TYR A 201 7.51 -13.22 18.43
N LEU A 202 8.32 -14.12 18.99
CA LEU A 202 7.90 -15.49 19.30
C LEU A 202 6.75 -15.50 20.32
N LYS A 203 6.78 -14.61 21.32
CA LYS A 203 5.67 -14.46 22.29
C LYS A 203 4.37 -14.02 21.60
N ILE A 204 4.44 -13.06 20.69
CA ILE A 204 3.27 -12.58 19.93
C ILE A 204 2.71 -13.69 19.03
N VAL A 205 3.59 -14.35 18.26
CA VAL A 205 3.21 -15.45 17.36
C VAL A 205 2.66 -16.66 18.11
N GLY A 206 3.11 -16.90 19.36
CA GLY A 206 2.56 -17.95 20.23
C GLY A 206 1.19 -17.62 20.84
N THR A 207 0.70 -16.38 20.70
CA THR A 207 -0.57 -15.96 21.31
C THR A 207 -1.73 -16.19 20.33
N MET A 208 -2.68 -17.07 20.67
CA MET A 208 -3.85 -17.37 19.82
C MET A 208 -4.67 -16.12 19.46
N GLY A 209 -4.80 -15.18 20.40
CA GLY A 209 -5.48 -13.91 20.16
C GLY A 209 -4.88 -13.09 19.01
N PHE A 210 -3.55 -13.17 18.79
CA PHE A 210 -2.93 -12.51 17.64
C PHE A 210 -3.44 -13.09 16.32
N TRP A 211 -3.45 -14.42 16.19
CA TRP A 211 -3.90 -15.09 14.97
C TRP A 211 -5.39 -14.89 14.66
N ALA A 212 -6.23 -14.78 15.71
CA ALA A 212 -7.66 -14.49 15.56
C ALA A 212 -7.93 -13.17 14.82
N TYR A 213 -7.06 -12.15 14.96
CA TYR A 213 -7.17 -10.89 14.23
C TYR A 213 -6.27 -10.80 13.00
N ALA A 214 -5.08 -11.40 13.06
CA ALA A 214 -4.08 -11.32 11.99
C ALA A 214 -4.49 -12.11 10.74
N LEU A 215 -5.02 -13.34 10.89
CA LEU A 215 -5.37 -14.19 9.74
C LEU A 215 -6.52 -13.59 8.91
N PRO A 216 -7.67 -13.19 9.49
CA PRO A 216 -8.75 -12.60 8.70
C PRO A 216 -8.30 -11.32 7.98
N GLY A 217 -7.51 -10.48 8.66
CA GLY A 217 -6.95 -9.27 8.05
C GLY A 217 -5.99 -9.57 6.89
N ALA A 218 -5.09 -10.55 7.05
CA ALA A 218 -4.16 -10.96 6.02
C ALA A 218 -4.86 -11.59 4.81
N LEU A 219 -5.86 -12.46 5.03
CA LEU A 219 -6.64 -13.08 3.96
C LEU A 219 -7.50 -12.05 3.21
N SER A 220 -8.12 -11.12 3.94
CA SER A 220 -8.87 -10.01 3.33
C SER A 220 -7.96 -9.13 2.47
N TYR A 221 -6.80 -8.75 2.99
CA TYR A 221 -5.81 -7.97 2.23
C TYR A 221 -5.27 -8.75 1.01
N ALA A 222 -4.99 -10.04 1.16
CA ALA A 222 -4.54 -10.90 0.07
C ALA A 222 -5.59 -10.98 -1.06
N SER A 223 -6.88 -11.13 -0.72
CA SER A 223 -7.97 -11.13 -1.68
C SER A 223 -8.00 -9.83 -2.51
N ILE A 224 -7.98 -8.68 -1.82
CA ILE A 224 -7.92 -7.36 -2.48
C ILE A 224 -6.66 -7.25 -3.35
N PHE A 225 -5.52 -7.76 -2.89
CA PHE A 225 -4.27 -7.64 -3.63
C PHE A 225 -4.19 -8.53 -4.87
N VAL A 226 -4.77 -9.73 -4.83
CA VAL A 226 -4.96 -10.58 -6.02
C VAL A 226 -5.75 -9.81 -7.08
N PHE A 227 -6.81 -9.13 -6.63
CA PHE A 227 -7.59 -8.27 -7.50
C PHE A 227 -6.73 -7.12 -8.08
N ILE A 228 -6.08 -6.31 -7.24
CA ILE A 228 -5.26 -5.16 -7.64
C ILE A 228 -4.18 -5.54 -8.65
N SER A 229 -3.51 -6.67 -8.44
CA SER A 229 -2.41 -7.12 -9.30
C SER A 229 -2.87 -7.78 -10.61
N GLY A 230 -4.10 -8.32 -10.66
CA GLY A 230 -4.69 -8.95 -11.84
C GLY A 230 -5.56 -8.04 -12.69
N SER A 231 -6.11 -6.97 -12.11
CA SER A 231 -7.12 -6.12 -12.72
C SER A 231 -6.71 -5.52 -14.06
N SER A 232 -5.47 -5.04 -14.18
CA SER A 232 -5.00 -4.41 -15.41
C SER A 232 -4.79 -5.43 -16.53
N PHE A 233 -4.30 -6.64 -16.24
CA PHE A 233 -4.23 -7.70 -17.25
C PHE A 233 -5.63 -8.09 -17.76
N VAL A 234 -6.59 -8.26 -16.85
CA VAL A 234 -7.96 -8.62 -17.23
C VAL A 234 -8.61 -7.48 -18.03
N LEU A 235 -8.56 -6.25 -17.55
CA LEU A 235 -9.25 -5.14 -18.21
C LEU A 235 -8.55 -4.72 -19.51
N ILE A 236 -7.23 -4.60 -19.52
CA ILE A 236 -6.49 -4.10 -20.69
C ILE A 236 -6.25 -5.23 -21.71
N GLN A 237 -5.63 -6.36 -21.32
CA GLN A 237 -5.29 -7.42 -22.29
C GLN A 237 -6.48 -8.29 -22.67
N VAL A 238 -7.28 -8.73 -21.69
CA VAL A 238 -8.38 -9.68 -21.97
C VAL A 238 -9.64 -8.96 -22.47
N ARG A 239 -9.94 -7.78 -21.92
CA ARG A 239 -11.15 -7.01 -22.30
C ARG A 239 -10.90 -5.89 -23.31
N GLY A 240 -9.65 -5.60 -23.64
CA GLY A 240 -9.33 -4.55 -24.62
C GLY A 240 -9.68 -3.13 -24.16
N VAL A 241 -9.80 -2.89 -22.84
CA VAL A 241 -10.00 -1.54 -22.30
C VAL A 241 -8.74 -0.73 -22.61
N PRO A 242 -8.85 0.45 -23.24
CA PRO A 242 -7.69 1.29 -23.46
C PRO A 242 -7.03 1.70 -22.14
N THR A 243 -5.69 1.74 -22.14
CA THR A 243 -4.86 1.92 -20.94
C THR A 243 -5.17 3.20 -20.17
N GLU A 244 -5.52 4.28 -20.86
CA GLU A 244 -5.94 5.56 -20.29
C GLU A 244 -7.26 5.47 -19.51
N TYR A 245 -8.14 4.53 -19.88
CA TYR A 245 -9.44 4.36 -19.22
C TYR A 245 -9.42 3.39 -18.04
N TYR A 246 -8.36 2.58 -17.91
CA TYR A 246 -8.20 1.61 -16.82
C TYR A 246 -8.43 2.25 -15.45
N GLY A 247 -7.89 3.44 -15.22
CA GLY A 247 -7.98 4.11 -13.93
C GLY A 247 -9.41 4.45 -13.52
N TYR A 248 -10.29 4.77 -14.47
CA TYR A 248 -11.70 5.05 -14.18
C TYR A 248 -12.46 3.77 -13.81
N CYS A 249 -12.17 2.65 -14.46
CA CYS A 249 -12.73 1.35 -14.09
C CYS A 249 -12.28 0.94 -12.68
N PHE A 250 -11.01 1.14 -12.36
CA PHE A 250 -10.47 0.85 -11.03
C PHE A 250 -11.09 1.77 -9.95
N ALA A 251 -11.24 3.07 -10.24
CA ALA A 251 -11.88 4.03 -9.35
C ALA A 251 -13.33 3.66 -9.03
N PHE A 252 -14.06 3.08 -9.98
CA PHE A 252 -15.39 2.54 -9.73
C PHE A 252 -15.36 1.38 -8.71
N GLY A 253 -14.41 0.44 -8.84
CA GLY A 253 -14.21 -0.61 -7.83
C GLY A 253 -13.91 -0.06 -6.44
N VAL A 254 -13.01 0.93 -6.34
CA VAL A 254 -12.65 1.62 -5.08
C VAL A 254 -13.86 2.29 -4.43
N SER A 255 -14.83 2.78 -5.21
CA SER A 255 -16.06 3.36 -4.67
C SER A 255 -16.89 2.36 -3.85
N GLY A 256 -16.86 1.06 -4.21
CA GLY A 256 -17.47 -0.02 -3.44
C GLY A 256 -16.81 -0.21 -2.08
N TYR A 257 -15.48 -0.23 -2.03
CA TYR A 257 -14.71 -0.26 -0.78
C TYR A 257 -15.04 0.93 0.14
N LEU A 258 -15.16 2.14 -0.43
CA LEU A 258 -15.55 3.34 0.33
C LEU A 258 -16.98 3.22 0.88
N LEU A 259 -17.93 2.75 0.07
CA LEU A 259 -19.30 2.51 0.50
C LEU A 259 -19.35 1.46 1.62
N GLY A 260 -18.64 0.34 1.47
CA GLY A 260 -18.51 -0.70 2.48
C GLY A 260 -17.92 -0.17 3.79
N THR A 261 -16.92 0.71 3.73
CA THR A 261 -16.35 1.36 4.91
C THR A 261 -17.38 2.25 5.63
N ILE A 262 -18.21 3.00 4.89
CA ILE A 262 -19.28 3.83 5.47
C ILE A 262 -20.37 2.95 6.10
N LEU A 263 -20.79 1.88 5.43
CA LEU A 263 -21.76 0.92 5.94
C LEU A 263 -21.25 0.22 7.20
N CYS A 264 -19.99 -0.22 7.19
CA CYS A 264 -19.34 -0.85 8.34
C CYS A 264 -19.38 0.07 9.57
N ARG A 265 -19.02 1.36 9.44
CA ARG A 265 -19.12 2.31 10.58
C ARG A 265 -20.54 2.43 11.13
N ARG A 266 -21.56 2.45 10.26
CA ARG A 266 -22.97 2.47 10.69
C ARG A 266 -23.37 1.17 11.38
N MET A 267 -22.90 0.02 10.90
CA MET A 267 -23.16 -1.29 11.48
C MET A 267 -22.49 -1.46 12.84
N LEU A 268 -21.23 -1.03 13.00
CA LEU A 268 -20.52 -1.10 14.28
C LEU A 268 -21.30 -0.41 15.41
N GLY A 269 -21.94 0.73 15.13
CA GLY A 269 -22.78 1.43 16.11
C GLY A 269 -24.14 0.80 16.39
N ARG A 270 -24.62 -0.15 15.55
CA ARG A 270 -25.95 -0.77 15.66
C ARG A 270 -25.92 -2.22 16.13
N ILE A 271 -24.99 -3.02 15.60
CA ILE A 271 -24.97 -4.48 15.77
C ILE A 271 -23.68 -4.98 16.44
N GLY A 272 -22.72 -4.09 16.74
CA GLY A 272 -21.45 -4.43 17.39
C GLY A 272 -20.37 -4.95 16.44
N MET A 273 -19.15 -5.15 16.97
CA MET A 273 -17.95 -5.53 16.19
C MET A 273 -18.05 -6.94 15.61
N GLU A 274 -18.48 -7.92 16.41
CA GLU A 274 -18.53 -9.34 16.02
C GLU A 274 -19.49 -9.57 14.84
N ARG A 275 -20.74 -9.12 14.96
CA ARG A 275 -21.73 -9.24 13.86
C ARG A 275 -21.34 -8.44 12.63
N ALA A 276 -20.68 -7.29 12.78
CA ALA A 276 -20.21 -6.52 11.64
C ALA A 276 -19.12 -7.28 10.85
N LEU A 277 -18.23 -7.99 11.56
CA LEU A 277 -17.22 -8.87 10.95
C LEU A 277 -17.88 -10.07 10.26
N GLU A 278 -18.86 -10.73 10.88
CA GLU A 278 -19.61 -11.85 10.28
C GLU A 278 -20.29 -11.44 8.97
N VAL A 279 -21.01 -10.31 8.96
CA VAL A 279 -21.69 -9.83 7.75
C VAL A 279 -20.69 -9.45 6.67
N GLY A 280 -19.59 -8.76 7.01
CA GLY A 280 -18.56 -8.38 6.05
C GLY A 280 -17.91 -9.60 5.40
N THR A 281 -17.51 -10.59 6.21
CA THR A 281 -16.89 -11.82 5.71
C THR A 281 -17.84 -12.66 4.87
N ALA A 282 -19.12 -12.77 5.25
CA ALA A 282 -20.15 -13.45 4.46
C ALA A 282 -20.40 -12.77 3.11
N LEU A 283 -20.43 -11.43 3.07
CA LEU A 283 -20.55 -10.66 1.83
C LEU A 283 -19.35 -10.88 0.90
N SER A 284 -18.12 -10.78 1.42
CA SER A 284 -16.92 -11.04 0.62
C SER A 284 -16.87 -12.48 0.08
N LEU A 285 -17.29 -13.46 0.88
CA LEU A 285 -17.39 -14.86 0.44
C LEU A 285 -18.42 -15.03 -0.67
N ALA A 286 -19.62 -14.45 -0.50
CA ALA A 286 -20.67 -14.50 -1.51
C ALA A 286 -20.22 -13.84 -2.82
N ALA A 287 -19.57 -12.68 -2.75
CA ALA A 287 -19.02 -11.99 -3.92
C ALA A 287 -17.97 -12.87 -4.65
N GLY A 288 -17.06 -13.49 -3.91
CA GLY A 288 -16.07 -14.42 -4.46
C GLY A 288 -16.69 -15.65 -5.12
N LEU A 289 -17.69 -16.27 -4.49
CA LEU A 289 -18.41 -17.42 -5.05
C LEU A 289 -19.21 -17.06 -6.30
N LEU A 290 -19.84 -15.88 -6.33
CA LEU A 290 -20.54 -15.37 -7.51
C LEU A 290 -19.57 -15.12 -8.67
N PHE A 291 -18.39 -14.55 -8.38
CA PHE A 291 -17.35 -14.34 -9.38
C PHE A 291 -16.80 -15.66 -9.93
N PHE A 292 -16.57 -16.64 -9.06
CA PHE A 292 -16.16 -17.98 -9.47
C PHE A 292 -17.23 -18.70 -10.29
N GLY A 293 -18.50 -18.66 -9.87
CA GLY A 293 -19.60 -19.31 -10.58
C GLY A 293 -19.90 -18.69 -11.94
N SER A 294 -19.76 -17.37 -12.08
CA SER A 294 -19.91 -16.68 -13.37
C SER A 294 -18.80 -17.03 -14.34
N THR A 295 -17.54 -17.06 -13.89
CA THR A 295 -16.42 -17.47 -14.73
C THR A 295 -16.51 -18.94 -15.13
N ALA A 296 -16.90 -19.83 -14.22
CA ALA A 296 -17.08 -21.26 -14.51
C ALA A 296 -18.23 -21.55 -15.50
N SER A 297 -19.28 -20.72 -15.51
CA SER A 297 -20.42 -20.87 -16.43
C SER A 297 -20.18 -20.25 -17.82
N GLY A 298 -18.98 -19.71 -18.08
CA GLY A 298 -18.64 -19.03 -19.34
C GLY A 298 -19.29 -17.65 -19.49
N TRP A 299 -20.07 -17.20 -18.50
CA TRP A 299 -20.64 -15.86 -18.43
C TRP A 299 -19.53 -14.85 -18.16
N THR A 300 -19.02 -14.27 -19.23
CA THR A 300 -17.88 -13.36 -19.19
C THR A 300 -18.31 -11.97 -19.64
N TYR A 301 -19.33 -11.37 -19.01
CA TYR A 301 -19.69 -9.97 -19.29
C TYR A 301 -18.69 -9.01 -18.64
N TRP A 302 -18.37 -7.90 -19.31
CA TRP A 302 -17.31 -6.98 -18.87
C TRP A 302 -17.60 -6.33 -17.50
N LEU A 303 -18.88 -6.06 -17.19
CA LEU A 303 -19.33 -5.51 -15.90
C LEU A 303 -19.14 -6.45 -14.71
N MET A 304 -18.93 -7.75 -14.93
CA MET A 304 -18.79 -8.71 -13.82
C MET A 304 -17.49 -8.48 -13.03
N VAL A 305 -16.43 -7.99 -13.69
CA VAL A 305 -15.16 -7.67 -13.04
C VAL A 305 -15.29 -6.41 -12.16
N PRO A 306 -15.82 -5.26 -12.64
CA PRO A 306 -16.13 -4.11 -11.80
C PRO A 306 -17.17 -4.35 -10.71
N ILE A 307 -18.16 -5.22 -10.92
CA ILE A 307 -19.18 -5.54 -9.89
C ILE A 307 -18.58 -6.46 -8.83
N GLY A 308 -17.79 -7.46 -9.22
CA GLY A 308 -17.01 -8.27 -8.28
C GLY A 308 -16.11 -7.39 -7.41
N GLN A 309 -15.36 -6.46 -8.05
CA GLN A 309 -14.56 -5.43 -7.38
C GLN A 309 -15.35 -4.58 -6.38
N PHE A 310 -16.57 -4.18 -6.75
CA PHE A 310 -17.39 -3.31 -5.92
C PHE A 310 -17.88 -4.02 -4.65
N LEU A 311 -18.06 -5.34 -4.71
CA LEU A 311 -18.65 -6.15 -3.64
C LEU A 311 -17.62 -6.81 -2.71
N THR A 312 -16.38 -7.01 -3.16
CA THR A 312 -15.25 -7.52 -2.35
C THR A 312 -14.50 -6.42 -1.63
#